data_AF-A0A0A1UMN5-F1
#
_entry.id   AF-A0A0A1UMN5-F1
#
_cell.length_a   1.000
_cell.length_b   1.000
_cell.length_c   1.000
_cell.angle_alpha   90.00
_cell.angle_beta   90.00
_cell.angle_gamma   90.00
#
_symmetry.space_group_name_H-M   'P 1'
#
loop_
_entity.id
_entity.type
_entity.pdbx_description
1 polymer ?
#
loop_
_entity_poly.entity_id
_entity_poly.type
_entity_poly.pdbx_seq_one_letter_code
_entity_poly.pdbx_strand_id
1 'polypeptide(L)'
;HGANGYIIDQFLQDVSNQRDDEYGGSIENRSRFAVEVATAVAQAVGPERTGIRLSPWNDFNSMKMADPVPQFSDVITKLDRLNLAYLHLVRSRFSDNVNFEGTESLEFAYKIWKGPLLIAGGFNPETAKKLVDEEYPDRKIVVVFGRHFISSPDLPYRVQNGLELAKYNRNTFYSAKDPVGYTDYPFSKEFMNSKEGQAIKTVCG
;
A
#
# COMPACT_ATOMS: atom_id res chain seq x y z
N HIS A 1 5.48 8.50 4.48
CA HIS A 1 4.13 7.91 4.46
C HIS A 1 3.13 8.99 4.07
N GLY A 2 2.57 8.97 2.85
CA GLY A 2 1.67 10.01 2.30
C GLY A 2 0.21 9.59 2.16
N ALA A 3 -0.26 8.70 3.02
CA ALA A 3 -1.58 8.07 2.96
C ALA A 3 -2.28 8.13 4.33
N ASN A 4 -3.54 7.68 4.35
CA ASN A 4 -4.35 7.38 5.53
C ASN A 4 -4.55 8.56 6.50
N GLY A 5 -4.59 9.79 5.98
CA GLY A 5 -4.86 11.00 6.76
C GLY A 5 -3.79 11.37 7.77
N TYR A 6 -2.55 10.89 7.57
CA TYR A 6 -1.39 11.40 8.29
C TYR A 6 -0.82 12.65 7.60
N ILE A 7 0.16 13.30 8.22
CA ILE A 7 0.58 14.68 7.90
C ILE A 7 0.75 14.99 6.40
N ILE A 8 1.43 14.14 5.63
CA ILE A 8 1.60 14.38 4.18
C ILE A 8 0.25 14.34 3.45
N ASP A 9 -0.64 13.41 3.81
CA ASP A 9 -1.98 13.28 3.23
C ASP A 9 -2.89 14.44 3.64
N GLN A 10 -2.73 14.94 4.88
CA GLN A 10 -3.41 16.14 5.37
C GLN A 10 -3.03 17.39 4.57
N PHE A 11 -1.78 17.50 4.09
CA PHE A 11 -1.37 18.58 3.19
C PHE A 11 -1.94 18.41 1.78
N LEU A 12 -2.02 17.17 1.27
CA LEU A 12 -2.49 16.90 -0.09
C LEU A 12 -3.96 17.25 -0.28
N GLN A 13 -4.81 16.97 0.72
CA GLN A 13 -6.26 17.02 0.54
C GLN A 13 -6.86 18.32 1.05
N ASP A 14 -7.73 18.94 0.23
CA ASP A 14 -8.42 20.18 0.58
C ASP A 14 -9.47 20.00 1.68
N VAL A 15 -9.89 18.78 2.01
CA VAL A 15 -10.73 18.52 3.19
C VAL A 15 -10.02 18.80 4.52
N SER A 16 -8.68 18.86 4.51
CA SER A 16 -7.85 19.15 5.67
C SER A 16 -7.01 20.42 5.51
N ASN A 17 -6.41 20.62 4.34
CA ASN A 17 -5.53 21.75 4.06
C ASN A 17 -6.31 22.97 3.57
N GLN A 18 -6.64 23.87 4.50
CA GLN A 18 -7.29 25.16 4.26
C GLN A 18 -6.30 26.34 4.26
N ARG A 19 -5.00 26.08 4.06
CA ARG A 19 -3.98 27.15 4.07
C ARG A 19 -4.13 28.06 2.86
N ASP A 20 -3.72 29.31 3.02
CA ASP A 20 -3.70 30.37 2.02
C ASP A 20 -2.27 30.79 1.63
N ASP A 21 -1.26 30.02 2.05
CA ASP A 21 0.15 30.22 1.73
C ASP A 21 0.63 29.29 0.60
N GLU A 22 1.94 29.23 0.40
CA GLU A 22 2.57 28.42 -0.67
C GLU A 22 2.40 26.90 -0.50
N TYR A 23 1.85 26.43 0.62
CA TYR A 23 1.56 25.01 0.88
C TYR A 23 0.06 24.67 0.83
N GLY A 24 -0.81 25.62 0.49
CA GLY A 24 -2.25 25.37 0.30
C GLY A 24 -2.89 26.25 -0.78
N GLY A 25 -4.22 26.29 -0.80
CA GLY A 25 -5.01 27.09 -1.73
C GLY A 25 -5.14 26.52 -3.16
N SER A 26 -4.08 25.92 -3.71
CA SER A 26 -4.10 25.26 -5.02
C SER A 26 -3.68 23.80 -4.97
N ILE A 27 -4.00 23.03 -6.01
CA ILE A 27 -3.55 21.64 -6.17
C ILE A 27 -2.02 21.57 -6.09
N GLU A 28 -1.34 22.49 -6.77
CA GLU A 28 0.12 22.49 -6.88
C GLU A 28 0.78 22.75 -5.54
N ASN A 29 0.25 23.70 -4.78
CA ASN A 29 0.74 24.07 -3.45
C ASN A 29 0.49 22.95 -2.44
N ARG A 30 -0.67 22.29 -2.47
CA ARG A 30 -0.94 21.12 -1.60
C ARG A 30 -0.01 19.95 -1.88
N SER A 31 0.38 19.74 -3.14
CA SER A 31 1.39 18.74 -3.52
C SER A 31 2.81 19.07 -3.07
N ARG A 32 3.12 20.35 -2.82
CA ARG A 32 4.48 20.84 -2.54
C ARG A 32 5.14 20.07 -1.40
N PHE A 33 4.46 19.97 -0.26
CA PHE A 33 5.02 19.32 0.93
C PHE A 33 5.38 17.85 0.68
N ALA A 34 4.51 17.10 0.00
CA ALA A 34 4.79 15.70 -0.33
C ALA A 34 6.02 15.54 -1.24
N VAL A 35 6.15 16.43 -2.23
CA VAL A 35 7.25 16.41 -3.20
C VAL A 35 8.57 16.84 -2.56
N GLU A 36 8.57 17.86 -1.71
CA GLU A 36 9.76 18.31 -0.99
C GLU A 36 10.27 17.23 -0.03
N VAL A 37 9.37 16.60 0.74
CA VAL A 37 9.74 15.48 1.63
C VAL A 37 10.32 14.31 0.83
N ALA A 38 9.65 13.90 -0.25
CA ALA A 38 10.14 12.81 -1.10
C ALA A 38 11.51 13.14 -1.73
N THR A 39 11.70 14.39 -2.16
CA THR A 39 12.96 14.87 -2.73
C THR A 39 14.08 14.85 -1.70
N ALA A 40 13.85 15.39 -0.50
CA ALA A 40 14.85 15.41 0.57
C ALA A 40 15.25 13.99 1.01
N VAL A 41 14.30 13.07 1.12
CA VAL A 41 14.59 11.65 1.43
C VAL A 41 15.38 11.01 0.29
N ALA A 42 14.95 11.18 -0.96
CA ALA A 42 15.65 10.62 -2.11
C ALA A 42 17.08 11.17 -2.26
N GLN A 43 17.33 12.44 -1.91
CA GLN A 43 18.68 13.02 -1.85
C GLN A 43 19.53 12.39 -0.74
N ALA A 44 18.93 12.11 0.41
CA ALA A 44 19.64 11.56 1.56
C ALA A 44 19.99 10.07 1.41
N VAL A 45 19.08 9.26 0.85
CA VAL A 45 19.24 7.80 0.81
C VAL A 45 19.19 7.19 -0.59
N GLY A 46 19.06 8.01 -1.64
CA GLY A 46 18.94 7.55 -3.02
C GLY A 46 17.48 7.32 -3.44
N PRO A 47 17.09 7.72 -4.67
CA PRO A 47 15.73 7.49 -5.18
C PRO A 47 15.41 6.00 -5.31
N GLU A 48 16.38 5.15 -5.62
CA GLU A 48 16.27 3.69 -5.73
C GLU A 48 15.98 2.97 -4.41
N ARG A 49 16.12 3.68 -3.28
CA ARG A 49 15.80 3.21 -1.92
C ARG A 49 14.65 3.99 -1.29
N THR A 50 14.01 4.86 -2.06
CA THR A 50 12.91 5.71 -1.59
C THR A 50 11.62 5.31 -2.27
N GLY A 51 10.54 5.17 -1.49
CA GLY A 51 9.20 4.96 -2.02
C GLY A 51 8.18 5.81 -1.28
N ILE A 52 7.03 6.06 -1.89
CA ILE A 52 5.95 6.82 -1.28
C ILE A 52 4.63 6.06 -1.35
N ARG A 53 3.86 6.11 -0.26
CA ARG A 53 2.55 5.49 -0.15
C ARG A 53 1.46 6.55 -0.17
N LEU A 54 0.43 6.38 -1.02
CA LEU A 54 -0.73 7.26 -1.16
C LEU A 54 -2.05 6.47 -1.09
N SER A 55 -3.14 7.12 -0.72
CA SER A 55 -4.48 6.50 -0.63
C SER A 55 -5.59 7.42 -1.15
N PRO A 56 -5.70 7.61 -2.49
CA PRO A 56 -6.56 8.64 -3.08
C PRO A 56 -8.05 8.55 -2.69
N TRP A 57 -8.53 7.32 -2.47
CA TRP A 57 -9.94 7.02 -2.25
C TRP A 57 -10.28 6.66 -0.79
N ASN A 58 -9.32 6.79 0.13
CA ASN A 58 -9.50 6.37 1.52
C ASN A 58 -10.13 7.50 2.35
N ASP A 59 -11.22 7.18 3.06
CA ASP A 59 -11.97 8.08 3.95
C ASP A 59 -11.49 8.04 5.40
N PHE A 60 -10.53 7.17 5.72
CA PHE A 60 -9.98 7.04 7.06
C PHE A 60 -9.38 8.37 7.56
N ASN A 61 -9.55 8.66 8.85
CA ASN A 61 -9.15 9.93 9.49
C ASN A 61 -9.79 11.18 8.84
N SER A 62 -11.06 11.07 8.43
CA SER A 62 -11.83 12.18 7.83
C SER A 62 -11.21 12.75 6.55
N MET A 63 -10.49 11.92 5.81
CA MET A 63 -9.97 12.24 4.49
C MET A 63 -11.03 12.02 3.41
N LYS A 64 -10.57 12.02 2.15
CA LYS A 64 -11.31 11.86 0.90
C LYS A 64 -11.95 13.16 0.42
N MET A 65 -11.24 13.81 -0.50
CA MET A 65 -11.74 14.91 -1.31
C MET A 65 -12.98 14.50 -2.13
N ALA A 66 -13.82 15.47 -2.51
CA ALA A 66 -14.95 15.22 -3.39
C ALA A 66 -14.50 14.70 -4.77
N ASP A 67 -13.43 15.28 -5.32
CA ASP A 67 -12.75 14.80 -6.52
C ASP A 67 -11.24 14.69 -6.27
N PRO A 68 -10.73 13.51 -5.86
CA PRO A 68 -9.31 13.34 -5.57
C PRO A 68 -8.45 13.21 -6.83
N VAL A 69 -9.03 12.91 -8.01
CA VAL A 69 -8.25 12.56 -9.20
C VAL A 69 -7.32 13.70 -9.63
N PRO A 70 -7.75 14.98 -9.75
CA PRO A 70 -6.85 16.07 -10.09
C PRO A 70 -5.69 16.25 -9.11
N GLN A 71 -5.97 16.20 -7.81
CA GLN A 71 -4.96 16.38 -6.77
C GLN A 71 -3.90 15.27 -6.79
N PHE A 72 -4.34 14.02 -6.82
CA PHE A 72 -3.43 12.88 -6.81
C PHE A 72 -2.72 12.72 -8.16
N SER A 73 -3.31 13.16 -9.27
CA SER A 73 -2.63 13.20 -10.57
C SER A 73 -1.44 14.16 -10.56
N ASP A 74 -1.62 15.37 -9.99
CA ASP A 74 -0.53 16.35 -9.88
C ASP A 74 0.63 15.84 -9.02
N VAL A 75 0.35 15.33 -7.80
CA VAL A 75 1.43 14.84 -6.93
C VAL A 75 2.15 13.64 -7.55
N ILE A 76 1.44 12.69 -8.16
CA ILE A 76 2.05 11.51 -8.78
C ILE A 76 2.91 11.93 -9.99
N THR A 77 2.45 12.89 -10.80
CA THR A 77 3.22 13.43 -11.93
C THR A 77 4.53 14.08 -11.46
N LYS A 78 4.50 14.83 -10.34
CA LYS A 78 5.70 15.43 -9.76
C LYS A 78 6.65 14.39 -9.17
N LEU A 79 6.11 13.38 -8.48
CA LEU A 79 6.89 12.29 -7.88
C LEU A 79 7.53 11.37 -8.93
N ASP A 80 6.89 11.15 -10.07
CA ASP A 80 7.41 10.31 -11.17
C ASP A 80 8.76 10.86 -11.70
N ARG A 81 8.94 12.18 -11.66
CA ARG A 81 10.20 12.86 -12.05
C ARG A 81 11.37 12.57 -11.10
N LEU A 82 11.10 12.06 -9.90
CA LEU A 82 12.13 11.74 -8.90
C LEU A 82 12.72 10.34 -9.09
N ASN A 83 12.19 9.52 -10.00
CA ASN A 83 12.62 8.14 -10.26
C ASN A 83 12.67 7.26 -8.99
N LEU A 84 11.68 7.42 -8.12
CA LEU A 84 11.59 6.65 -6.86
C LEU A 84 11.48 5.15 -7.14
N ALA A 85 11.95 4.33 -6.19
CA ALA A 85 11.95 2.88 -6.25
C ALA A 85 10.55 2.30 -6.54
N TYR A 86 9.51 2.88 -5.93
CA TYR A 86 8.12 2.49 -6.16
C TYR A 86 7.13 3.56 -5.70
N LEU A 87 5.93 3.51 -6.28
CA LEU A 87 4.73 4.14 -5.75
C LEU A 87 3.82 3.05 -5.14
N HIS A 88 3.45 3.22 -3.88
CA HIS A 88 2.55 2.32 -3.17
C HIS A 88 1.15 2.95 -3.07
N LEU A 89 0.15 2.31 -3.69
CA LEU A 89 -1.23 2.79 -3.69
C LEU A 89 -2.15 1.87 -2.88
N VAL A 90 -3.09 2.47 -2.16
CA VAL A 90 -4.16 1.75 -1.46
C VAL A 90 -5.45 1.89 -2.26
N ARG A 91 -6.07 0.77 -2.64
CA ARG A 91 -7.41 0.74 -3.26
C ARG A 91 -8.49 1.19 -2.28
N SER A 92 -9.62 1.64 -2.81
CA SER A 92 -10.80 1.94 -2.01
C SER A 92 -11.25 0.71 -1.20
N ARG A 93 -11.75 0.92 0.02
CA ARG A 93 -12.31 -0.17 0.86
C ARG A 93 -13.52 -0.84 0.21
N PHE A 94 -14.23 -0.15 -0.68
CA PHE A 94 -15.34 -0.72 -1.44
C PHE A 94 -14.90 -1.69 -2.52
N SER A 95 -13.61 -1.66 -2.89
CA SER A 95 -13.03 -2.56 -3.89
C SER A 95 -12.81 -3.99 -3.39
N ASP A 96 -13.00 -4.22 -2.08
CA ASP A 96 -13.09 -5.55 -1.45
C ASP A 96 -14.41 -6.26 -1.84
N ASN A 97 -15.40 -5.54 -2.41
CA ASN A 97 -16.65 -6.12 -2.90
C ASN A 97 -16.50 -6.52 -4.38
N VAL A 98 -16.75 -7.80 -4.67
CA VAL A 98 -16.61 -8.43 -6.00
C VAL A 98 -17.49 -7.78 -7.09
N ASN A 99 -18.45 -6.94 -6.70
CA ASN A 99 -19.39 -6.21 -7.58
C ASN A 99 -19.15 -4.68 -7.62
N PHE A 100 -17.98 -4.19 -7.23
CA PHE A 100 -17.72 -2.74 -7.23
C PHE A 100 -17.44 -2.22 -8.65
N GLU A 101 -18.49 -1.80 -9.35
CA GLU A 101 -18.46 -0.95 -10.57
C GLU A 101 -18.28 0.54 -10.22
N GLY A 102 -17.51 0.85 -9.16
CA GLY A 102 -17.39 2.22 -8.69
C GLY A 102 -16.40 3.06 -9.50
N THR A 103 -16.62 4.37 -9.49
CA THR A 103 -15.75 5.39 -10.11
C THR A 103 -14.39 5.56 -9.41
N GLU A 104 -14.19 4.92 -8.25
CA GLU A 104 -13.01 5.04 -7.38
C GLU A 104 -11.84 4.15 -7.83
N SER A 105 -11.39 4.37 -9.07
CA SER A 105 -10.33 3.59 -9.71
C SER A 105 -8.93 4.20 -9.54
N LEU A 106 -7.90 3.36 -9.54
CA LEU A 106 -6.48 3.77 -9.57
C LEU A 106 -5.94 3.94 -11.00
N GLU A 107 -6.77 3.79 -12.02
CA GLU A 107 -6.39 3.88 -13.44
C GLU A 107 -5.61 5.15 -13.79
N PHE A 108 -6.00 6.30 -13.24
CA PHE A 108 -5.30 7.56 -13.47
C PHE A 108 -3.83 7.47 -13.01
N ALA A 109 -3.59 6.85 -11.85
CA ALA A 109 -2.25 6.70 -11.30
C ALA A 109 -1.41 5.71 -12.11
N TYR A 110 -2.01 4.64 -12.63
CA TYR A 110 -1.32 3.65 -13.46
C TYR A 110 -0.86 4.25 -14.80
N LYS A 111 -1.66 5.15 -15.37
CA LYS A 111 -1.32 5.88 -16.60
C LYS A 111 -0.17 6.86 -16.39
N ILE A 112 -0.13 7.54 -15.25
CA ILE A 112 0.89 8.55 -14.93
C ILE A 112 2.21 7.87 -14.54
N TRP A 113 2.20 7.01 -13.52
CA TRP A 113 3.41 6.42 -12.94
C TRP A 113 4.06 5.40 -13.87
N LYS A 114 5.34 5.58 -14.20
CA LYS A 114 6.07 4.67 -15.10
C LYS A 114 6.88 3.59 -14.38
N GLY A 115 7.23 3.82 -13.11
CA GLY A 115 8.01 2.89 -12.29
C GLY A 115 7.20 1.72 -11.72
N PRO A 116 7.84 0.92 -10.83
CA PRO A 116 7.16 -0.14 -10.08
C PRO A 116 6.00 0.37 -9.22
N LEU A 117 4.92 -0.41 -9.16
CA LEU A 117 3.73 -0.15 -8.37
C LEU A 117 3.56 -1.21 -7.28
N LEU A 118 3.32 -0.75 -6.05
CA LEU A 118 2.87 -1.60 -4.95
C LEU A 118 1.38 -1.34 -4.72
N ILE A 119 0.52 -2.34 -4.90
CA ILE A 119 -0.93 -2.16 -4.75
C ILE A 119 -1.43 -2.93 -3.53
N ALA A 120 -2.06 -2.21 -2.61
CA ALA A 120 -2.66 -2.74 -1.38
C ALA A 120 -4.17 -2.56 -1.38
N GLY A 121 -4.86 -3.33 -0.54
CA GLY A 121 -6.30 -3.20 -0.30
C GLY A 121 -7.09 -4.39 -0.85
N GLY A 122 -7.67 -5.17 0.06
CA GLY A 122 -8.66 -6.20 -0.31
C GLY A 122 -8.17 -7.50 -0.91
N PHE A 123 -6.91 -7.60 -1.32
CA PHE A 123 -6.44 -8.77 -2.06
C PHE A 123 -6.47 -10.06 -1.26
N ASN A 124 -6.88 -11.12 -1.96
CA ASN A 124 -6.61 -12.52 -1.70
C ASN A 124 -5.66 -13.06 -2.81
N PRO A 125 -5.15 -14.30 -2.71
CA PRO A 125 -4.23 -14.85 -3.71
C PRO A 125 -4.79 -14.82 -5.14
N GLU A 126 -6.09 -15.11 -5.30
CA GLU A 126 -6.75 -15.20 -6.61
C GLU A 126 -6.85 -13.83 -7.28
N THR A 127 -7.34 -12.83 -6.55
CA THR A 127 -7.46 -11.44 -7.05
C THR A 127 -6.10 -10.79 -7.26
N ALA A 128 -5.09 -11.16 -6.46
CA ALA A 128 -3.72 -10.71 -6.65
C ALA A 128 -3.12 -11.27 -7.95
N LYS A 129 -3.31 -12.57 -8.19
CA LYS A 129 -2.89 -13.24 -9.43
C LYS A 129 -3.60 -12.61 -10.64
N LYS A 130 -4.92 -12.42 -10.57
CA LYS A 130 -5.70 -11.80 -11.63
C LYS A 130 -5.17 -10.40 -12.00
N LEU A 131 -4.91 -9.55 -10.99
CA LEU A 131 -4.39 -8.20 -11.23
C LEU A 131 -3.07 -8.23 -12.01
N VAL A 132 -2.13 -9.08 -11.59
CA VAL A 132 -0.77 -9.10 -12.15
C VAL A 132 -0.72 -9.82 -13.49
N ASP A 133 -1.36 -10.98 -13.61
CA ASP A 133 -1.20 -11.85 -14.78
C ASP A 133 -2.22 -11.58 -15.90
N GLU A 134 -3.41 -11.06 -15.55
CA GLU A 134 -4.51 -10.89 -16.51
C GLU A 134 -4.80 -9.41 -16.79
N GLU A 135 -4.92 -8.58 -15.75
CA GLU A 135 -5.34 -7.18 -15.91
C GLU A 135 -4.18 -6.27 -16.34
N TYR A 136 -2.96 -6.49 -15.82
CA TYR A 136 -1.79 -5.66 -16.14
C TYR A 136 -0.48 -6.47 -16.33
N PRO A 137 -0.44 -7.45 -17.24
CA PRO A 137 0.72 -8.34 -17.45
C PRO A 137 2.02 -7.61 -17.80
N ASP A 138 1.93 -6.45 -18.46
CA ASP A 138 3.10 -5.66 -18.89
C ASP A 138 3.61 -4.67 -17.82
N ARG A 139 2.95 -4.61 -16.65
CA ARG A 139 3.28 -3.66 -15.59
C ARG A 139 4.05 -4.34 -14.47
N LYS A 140 5.01 -3.61 -13.90
CA LYS A 140 5.74 -4.02 -12.69
C LYS A 140 4.88 -3.79 -11.45
N ILE A 141 3.89 -4.65 -11.23
CA ILE A 141 2.98 -4.60 -10.07
C ILE A 141 3.40 -5.64 -9.02
N VAL A 142 3.44 -5.20 -7.77
CA VAL A 142 3.59 -6.05 -6.59
C VAL A 142 2.34 -5.87 -5.72
N VAL A 143 1.67 -6.97 -5.38
CA VAL A 143 0.50 -6.93 -4.48
C VAL A 143 0.96 -7.00 -3.02
N VAL A 144 0.41 -6.11 -2.19
CA VAL A 144 0.77 -5.97 -0.78
C VAL A 144 -0.36 -6.49 0.11
N PHE A 145 -0.04 -7.48 0.93
CA PHE A 145 -0.95 -8.07 1.92
C PHE A 145 -0.65 -7.53 3.31
N GLY A 146 -1.64 -6.93 3.97
CA GLY A 146 -1.54 -6.49 5.38
C GLY A 146 -2.12 -7.53 6.34
N ARG A 147 -3.46 -7.60 6.41
CA ARG A 147 -4.22 -8.48 7.32
C ARG A 147 -3.78 -9.95 7.25
N HIS A 148 -3.59 -10.46 6.04
CA HIS A 148 -3.18 -11.86 5.84
C HIS A 148 -1.73 -12.13 6.25
N PHE A 149 -0.85 -11.12 6.19
CA PHE A 149 0.54 -11.28 6.62
C PHE A 149 0.64 -11.31 8.16
N ILE A 150 -0.26 -10.63 8.87
CA ILE A 150 -0.37 -10.74 10.33
C ILE A 150 -0.64 -12.20 10.73
N SER A 151 -1.61 -12.86 10.07
CA SER A 151 -2.02 -14.21 10.46
C SER A 151 -1.22 -15.34 9.82
N SER A 152 -0.54 -15.08 8.71
CA SER A 152 0.17 -16.09 7.91
C SER A 152 1.64 -15.70 7.78
N PRO A 153 2.51 -16.07 8.74
CA PRO A 153 3.93 -15.70 8.70
C PRO A 153 4.69 -16.30 7.49
N ASP A 154 4.16 -17.38 6.91
CA ASP A 154 4.59 -18.02 5.67
C ASP A 154 3.71 -17.66 4.45
N LEU A 155 3.07 -16.48 4.44
CA LEU A 155 2.15 -16.06 3.37
C LEU A 155 2.71 -16.31 1.95
N PRO A 156 3.96 -15.93 1.60
CA PRO A 156 4.47 -16.19 0.26
C PRO A 156 4.50 -17.68 -0.10
N TYR A 157 4.90 -18.53 0.84
CA TYR A 157 4.92 -19.99 0.65
C TYR A 157 3.51 -20.54 0.44
N ARG A 158 2.54 -20.06 1.24
CA ARG A 158 1.14 -20.48 1.10
C ARG A 158 0.58 -20.12 -0.27
N VAL A 159 0.80 -18.88 -0.72
CA VAL A 159 0.37 -18.41 -2.04
C VAL A 159 1.00 -19.25 -3.16
N GLN A 160 2.32 -19.48 -3.09
CA GLN A 160 3.05 -20.24 -4.11
C GLN A 160 2.58 -21.70 -4.22
N ASN A 161 2.17 -22.31 -3.10
CA ASN A 161 1.77 -23.72 -3.03
C ASN A 161 0.24 -23.92 -2.99
N GLY A 162 -0.56 -22.86 -3.20
CA GLY A 162 -2.02 -22.94 -3.17
C GLY A 162 -2.60 -23.35 -1.82
N LEU A 163 -1.93 -23.02 -0.71
CA LEU A 163 -2.40 -23.31 0.64
C LEU A 163 -3.34 -22.22 1.15
N GLU A 164 -4.32 -22.61 1.96
CA GLU A 164 -5.22 -21.65 2.60
C GLU A 164 -4.47 -20.68 3.53
N LEU A 165 -4.84 -19.40 3.45
CA LEU A 165 -4.32 -18.38 4.35
C LEU A 165 -4.97 -18.53 5.74
N ALA A 166 -4.18 -18.35 6.80
CA ALA A 166 -4.70 -18.41 8.15
C ALA A 166 -5.70 -17.27 8.40
N LYS A 167 -6.77 -17.56 9.14
CA LYS A 167 -7.77 -16.55 9.52
C LYS A 167 -7.16 -15.55 10.50
N TYR A 168 -7.21 -14.27 10.15
CA TYR A 168 -6.80 -13.19 11.05
C TYR A 168 -7.86 -12.91 12.11
N ASN A 169 -7.43 -12.43 13.28
CA ASN A 169 -8.30 -11.98 14.36
C ASN A 169 -8.19 -10.46 14.49
N ARG A 170 -9.26 -9.73 14.18
CA ARG A 170 -9.25 -8.26 14.23
C ARG A 170 -9.15 -7.73 15.67
N ASN A 171 -9.61 -8.50 16.65
CA ASN A 171 -9.62 -8.07 18.05
C ASN A 171 -8.22 -7.92 18.63
N THR A 172 -7.21 -8.55 18.00
CA THR A 172 -5.82 -8.55 18.48
C THR A 172 -4.90 -7.59 17.72
N PHE A 173 -5.36 -6.94 16.64
CA PHE A 173 -4.50 -6.10 15.79
C PHE A 173 -3.81 -4.94 16.51
N TYR A 174 -4.42 -4.45 17.59
CA TYR A 174 -3.91 -3.33 18.37
C TYR A 174 -3.69 -3.71 19.84
N SER A 175 -3.58 -5.00 20.15
CA SER A 175 -3.23 -5.47 21.49
C SER A 175 -1.80 -5.02 21.82
N ALA A 176 -1.68 -4.12 22.80
CA ALA A 176 -0.39 -3.57 23.18
C ALA A 176 0.41 -4.57 24.03
N LYS A 177 1.62 -4.92 23.57
CA LYS A 177 2.58 -5.79 24.29
C LYS A 177 2.05 -7.20 24.60
N ASP A 178 1.11 -7.69 23.79
CA ASP A 178 0.55 -9.04 23.92
C ASP A 178 1.06 -9.91 22.76
N PRO A 179 1.67 -11.08 23.03
CA PRO A 179 2.05 -12.01 21.95
C PRO A 179 0.85 -12.62 21.23
N VAL A 180 -0.34 -12.64 21.85
CA VAL A 180 -1.55 -13.27 21.31
C VAL A 180 -2.08 -12.48 20.11
N GLY A 181 -2.17 -13.16 18.96
CA GLY A 181 -2.52 -12.58 17.67
C GLY A 181 -1.43 -11.67 17.08
N TYR A 182 -0.18 -11.82 17.53
CA TYR A 182 0.99 -11.09 17.02
C TYR A 182 2.13 -12.04 16.61
N THR A 183 2.68 -12.80 17.57
CA THR A 183 3.81 -13.74 17.33
C THR A 183 3.43 -15.21 17.45
N ASP A 184 2.19 -15.50 17.83
CA ASP A 184 1.68 -16.86 18.08
C ASP A 184 0.94 -17.48 16.88
N TYR A 185 0.83 -16.78 15.76
CA TYR A 185 0.32 -17.36 14.52
C TYR A 185 1.26 -18.44 13.98
N PRO A 186 0.77 -19.67 13.73
CA PRO A 186 1.63 -20.77 13.31
C PRO A 186 1.96 -20.70 11.83
N PHE A 187 3.18 -21.13 11.50
CA PHE A 187 3.53 -21.56 10.14
C PHE A 187 2.66 -22.76 9.72
N SER A 188 2.44 -22.94 8.40
CA SER A 188 1.79 -24.14 7.88
C SER A 188 2.62 -25.39 8.14
N LYS A 189 1.97 -26.56 8.20
CA LYS A 189 2.67 -27.84 8.41
C LYS A 189 3.60 -28.12 7.23
N GLU A 190 3.15 -27.79 6.03
CA GLU A 190 3.85 -27.90 4.76
C GLU A 190 5.13 -27.06 4.78
N PHE A 191 5.05 -25.80 5.22
CA PHE A 191 6.23 -24.95 5.37
C PHE A 191 7.22 -25.54 6.39
N MET A 192 6.73 -25.99 7.55
CA MET A 192 7.60 -26.57 8.59
C MET A 192 8.28 -27.89 8.16
N ASN A 193 7.78 -28.53 7.11
CA ASN A 193 8.36 -29.72 6.50
C ASN A 193 9.20 -29.42 5.25
N SER A 194 9.20 -28.17 4.77
CA SER A 194 10.03 -27.72 3.64
C SER A 194 11.48 -27.47 4.06
N LYS A 195 12.38 -27.29 3.09
CA LYS A 195 13.79 -26.95 3.38
C LYS A 195 13.91 -25.59 4.09
N GLU A 196 13.08 -24.63 3.69
CA GLU A 196 13.01 -23.29 4.26
C GLU A 196 12.56 -23.33 5.72
N GLY A 197 11.50 -24.08 6.04
CA GLY A 197 11.04 -24.23 7.42
C GLY A 197 12.02 -25.01 8.31
N GLN A 198 12.73 -25.99 7.76
CA GLN A 198 13.79 -26.70 8.48
C GLN A 198 14.97 -25.77 8.83
N ALA A 199 15.35 -24.85 7.94
CA ALA A 199 16.40 -23.87 8.21
C ALA A 199 16.05 -22.92 9.37
N ILE A 200 14.78 -22.55 9.52
CA ILE A 200 14.30 -21.71 10.64
C ILE A 200 14.43 -22.46 11.98
N LYS A 201 14.13 -23.76 12.01
CA LYS A 201 14.30 -24.58 13.24
C LYS A 201 15.75 -24.62 13.71
N THR A 202 16.71 -24.61 12.80
CA THR A 202 18.15 -24.67 13.13
C THR A 202 18.70 -23.34 13.69
N VAL A 203 18.03 -22.21 13.44
CA VAL A 203 18.46 -20.89 13.92
C VAL A 203 17.82 -20.50 15.26
N CYS A 204 16.63 -21.04 15.56
CA CYS A 204 15.86 -20.70 16.76
C CYS A 204 15.83 -21.78 17.86
N GLY A 205 16.51 -22.91 17.67
CA GLY A 205 16.66 -24.00 18.65
C GLY A 205 18.08 -24.05 19.20
#